data_AF-A0A1Y3AQ47-F1
#
_entry.id   AF-A0A1Y3AQ47-F1
#
_cell.length_a   1.000
_cell.length_b   1.000
_cell.length_c   1.000
_cell.angle_alpha   90.00
_cell.angle_beta   90.00
_cell.angle_gamma   90.00
#
_symmetry.space_group_name_H-M   'P 1'
#
loop_
_entity.id
_entity.type
_entity.pdbx_description
1 polymer ?
#
loop_
_entity_poly.entity_id
_entity_poly.type
_entity_poly.pdbx_seq_one_letter_code
_entity_poly.pdbx_strand_id
1 'polypeptide(L)' 'MSNIDNDQQQHQQQTVIEMKKIKKPFEKLFDDIVFVLSGYQNPIRMELKMKALAMGAHYEPEWNSNCTHLM' A
#
# COMPACT_ATOMS: atom_id res chain seq x y z
N MET A 1 -18.08 32.90 48.02
CA MET A 1 -17.42 33.53 46.85
C MET A 1 -16.24 32.66 46.45
N SER A 2 -16.00 32.56 45.14
CA SER A 2 -14.96 31.82 44.37
C SER A 2 -15.06 30.30 44.25
N ASN A 3 -15.47 29.88 43.05
CA ASN A 3 -15.32 28.55 42.42
C ASN A 3 -13.85 28.29 42.02
N ILE A 4 -13.48 27.01 41.85
CA ILE A 4 -12.37 26.39 41.07
C ILE A 4 -12.27 24.95 41.61
N ASP A 5 -12.22 23.83 40.89
CA ASP A 5 -12.41 23.51 39.49
C ASP A 5 -12.80 22.01 39.43
N ASN A 6 -13.58 21.72 38.41
CA ASN A 6 -13.98 20.41 37.92
C ASN A 6 -12.75 19.73 37.29
N ASP A 7 -12.49 18.44 37.55
CA ASP A 7 -11.81 17.56 36.56
C ASP A 7 -11.90 16.07 36.94
N GLN A 8 -13.05 15.52 36.54
CA GLN A 8 -13.25 14.28 35.78
C GLN A 8 -12.15 13.19 35.80
N GLN A 9 -12.61 12.04 36.30
CA GLN A 9 -12.30 10.68 35.85
C GLN A 9 -12.19 10.58 34.32
N GLN A 10 -11.36 9.68 33.77
CA GLN A 10 -11.84 8.52 32.97
C GLN A 10 -10.72 7.67 32.32
N HIS A 11 -11.00 6.37 32.29
CA HIS A 11 -10.25 5.26 31.70
C HIS A 11 -9.84 5.51 30.23
N GLN A 12 -8.59 5.17 29.89
CA GLN A 12 -8.13 5.06 28.51
C GLN A 12 -8.70 3.78 27.87
N GLN A 13 -9.81 3.94 27.14
CA GLN A 13 -10.40 2.89 26.30
C GLN A 13 -9.66 2.86 24.97
N GLN A 14 -8.97 1.76 24.69
CA GLN A 14 -8.28 1.53 23.43
C GLN A 14 -9.31 1.17 22.35
N THR A 15 -9.64 2.12 21.49
CA THR A 15 -10.61 1.92 20.41
C THR A 15 -10.04 1.00 19.34
N VAL A 16 -10.62 -0.18 19.16
CA VAL A 16 -10.41 -1.05 17.99
C VAL A 16 -10.95 -0.35 16.75
N ILE A 17 -10.07 0.24 15.94
CA ILE A 17 -10.46 0.81 14.65
C ILE A 17 -10.69 -0.37 13.70
N GLU A 18 -11.96 -0.67 13.41
CA GLU A 18 -12.32 -1.66 12.39
C GLU A 18 -11.88 -1.11 11.02
N MET A 19 -10.66 -1.47 10.58
CA MET A 19 -10.14 -1.07 9.28
C MET A 19 -11.02 -1.70 8.19
N LYS A 20 -11.97 -0.92 7.67
CA LYS A 20 -12.79 -1.27 6.51
C LYS A 20 -11.86 -1.73 5.38
N LYS A 21 -11.86 -3.03 5.07
CA LYS A 21 -11.06 -3.58 3.98
C LYS A 21 -11.45 -2.89 2.68
N ILE A 22 -10.55 -2.07 2.15
CA ILE A 22 -10.73 -1.40 0.86
C ILE A 22 -10.76 -2.49 -0.21
N LYS A 23 -11.90 -2.64 -0.89
CA LYS A 23 -12.05 -3.56 -2.01
C LYS A 23 -11.74 -2.78 -3.28
N LYS A 24 -10.60 -3.08 -3.92
CA LYS A 24 -10.27 -2.62 -5.27
C LYS A 24 -10.57 -3.74 -6.28
N PRO A 25 -10.98 -3.42 -7.52
CA PRO A 25 -10.93 -4.38 -8.63
C PRO A 25 -9.52 -4.96 -8.79
N PHE A 26 -9.40 -6.19 -9.30
CA PHE A 26 -8.11 -6.88 -9.41
C PHE A 26 -7.12 -6.09 -10.27
N GLU A 27 -7.59 -5.56 -11.39
CA GLU A 27 -6.86 -4.74 -12.34
C GLU A 27 -6.43 -3.36 -11.80
N LYS A 28 -6.89 -2.99 -10.59
CA LYS A 28 -6.54 -1.74 -9.90
C LYS A 28 -5.81 -1.96 -8.59
N LEU A 29 -5.44 -3.20 -8.29
CA LEU A 29 -4.83 -3.53 -7.01
C LEU A 29 -3.49 -2.79 -6.85
N PHE A 30 -2.77 -2.61 -7.97
CA PHE A 30 -1.45 -2.00 -8.05
C PHE A 30 -1.40 -0.71 -8.90
N ASP A 31 -2.52 0.00 -9.05
CA ASP A 31 -2.59 1.26 -9.84
C ASP A 31 -1.50 2.30 -9.47
N ASP A 32 -1.10 2.35 -8.20
CA ASP A 32 -0.11 3.31 -7.69
C ASP A 32 1.33 2.76 -7.64
N ILE A 33 1.56 1.58 -8.23
CA ILE A 33 2.84 0.86 -8.17
C ILE A 33 3.57 0.99 -9.50
N VAL A 34 4.76 1.57 -9.44
CA VAL A 34 5.76 1.48 -10.51
C VAL A 34 6.83 0.49 -10.09
N PHE A 35 7.09 -0.55 -10.89
CA PHE A 35 8.06 -1.60 -10.56
C PHE A 35 9.09 -1.85 -11.66
N VAL A 36 10.25 -2.36 -11.24
CA VAL A 36 11.34 -2.83 -12.10
C VAL A 36 11.64 -4.28 -11.75
N LEU A 37 12.05 -5.07 -12.74
CA LEU A 37 12.48 -6.45 -12.55
C LEU A 37 14.01 -6.57 -12.71
N SER A 38 14.70 -7.11 -11.71
CA SER A 38 16.13 -7.43 -11.73
C SER A 38 16.36 -8.92 -11.42
N GLY A 39 17.46 -9.50 -11.92
CA GLY A 39 17.84 -10.88 -11.60
C GLY A 39 16.97 -12.00 -12.19
N TYR A 40 15.82 -11.69 -12.81
CA TYR A 40 14.96 -12.67 -13.47
C TYR A 40 15.32 -12.88 -14.95
N GLN A 41 15.42 -14.15 -15.35
CA GLN A 41 15.57 -14.58 -16.74
C GLN A 41 14.21 -14.91 -17.37
N ASN A 42 14.15 -14.88 -18.70
CA ASN A 42 13.00 -15.40 -19.44
C ASN A 42 12.95 -16.93 -19.29
N PRO A 43 11.77 -17.56 -19.13
CA PRO A 43 10.41 -16.99 -19.29
C PRO A 43 9.81 -16.36 -18.02
N ILE A 44 10.38 -16.60 -16.84
CA ILE A 44 9.82 -16.15 -15.55
C ILE A 44 9.68 -14.63 -15.48
N ARG A 45 10.67 -13.89 -16.01
CA ARG A 45 10.63 -12.42 -16.10
C ARG A 45 9.36 -11.93 -16.81
N MET A 46 9.01 -12.59 -17.92
CA MET A 46 7.81 -12.24 -18.69
C MET A 46 6.56 -12.51 -17.86
N GLU A 47 6.47 -13.68 -17.22
CA GLU A 47 5.30 -14.05 -16.41
C GLU A 47 5.07 -13.07 -15.25
N LEU A 48 6.12 -12.69 -14.52
CA LEU A 48 6.05 -11.71 -13.44
C LEU A 48 5.58 -10.35 -13.94
N LYS A 49 6.17 -9.87 -15.04
CA LYS A 49 5.75 -8.62 -15.68
C LYS A 49 4.27 -8.67 -16.04
N MET A 50 3.82 -9.73 -16.71
CA MET A 50 2.43 -9.86 -17.14
C MET A 50 1.44 -9.87 -15.97
N LYS A 51 1.77 -10.58 -14.88
CA LYS A 51 0.92 -10.60 -13.67
C LYS A 51 0.81 -9.22 -13.01
N ALA A 52 1.92 -8.51 -12.88
CA ALA A 52 1.93 -7.18 -12.29
C ALA A 52 1.14 -6.17 -13.14
N LEU A 53 1.32 -6.21 -14.46
CA LEU A 53 0.55 -5.39 -15.40
C LEU A 53 -0.95 -5.72 -15.33
N ALA A 54 -1.32 -7.00 -15.21
CA ALA A 54 -2.72 -7.42 -15.06
C ALA A 54 -3.37 -6.92 -13.77
N MET A 55 -2.59 -6.52 -12.77
CA MET A 55 -3.05 -5.93 -11.51
C MET A 55 -3.05 -4.39 -11.52
N GLY A 56 -2.70 -3.75 -12.64
CA GLY A 56 -2.67 -2.29 -12.79
C GLY A 56 -1.31 -1.63 -12.52
N ALA A 57 -0.27 -2.41 -12.25
CA ALA A 57 1.06 -1.85 -12.02
C ALA A 57 1.67 -1.28 -13.32
N HIS A 58 2.56 -0.31 -13.17
CA HIS A 58 3.37 0.24 -14.25
C HIS A 58 4.78 -0.36 -14.24
N TYR A 59 5.28 -0.76 -15.41
CA TYR A 59 6.59 -1.39 -15.56
C TYR A 59 7.62 -0.40 -16.11
N GLU A 60 8.76 -0.30 -15.43
CA GLU A 60 9.95 0.41 -15.91
C GLU A 60 11.07 -0.59 -16.25
N PRO A 61 11.81 -0.40 -17.36
CA PRO A 61 12.91 -1.28 -17.72
C PRO A 61 14.13 -1.10 -16.81
N GLU A 62 14.33 0.09 -16.26
CA GLU A 62 15.47 0.49 -15.44
C GLU A 62 15.01 1.19 -14.16
N TRP A 63 15.81 1.10 -13.10
CA TRP A 63 15.50 1.77 -11.84
C TRP A 63 15.68 3.29 -11.94
N ASN A 64 14.63 4.03 -11.61
CA ASN A 64 14.62 5.50 -11.57
C ASN A 64 13.83 6.01 -10.35
N SER A 65 13.79 7.33 -10.16
CA SER A 65 13.12 7.97 -9.01
C SER A 65 11.60 7.75 -8.95
N ASN A 66 10.98 7.32 -10.05
CA ASN A 66 9.53 7.05 -10.10
C ASN A 66 9.21 5.61 -9.65
N CYS A 67 10.22 4.75 -9.54
CA CYS A 67 10.05 3.36 -9.15
C CYS A 67 9.74 3.24 -7.66
N THR A 68 8.66 2.52 -7.35
CA THR A 68 8.22 2.27 -5.98
C THR A 68 8.80 0.96 -5.44
N HIS A 69 8.98 -0.04 -6.30
CA HIS A 69 9.40 -1.39 -5.90
C HIS A 69 10.38 -2.00 -6.90
N LEU A 70 11.46 -2.59 -6.40
CA LEU A 70 12.38 -3.44 -7.15
C LEU A 70 12.06 -4.89 -6.80
N MET A 71 11.81 -5.71 -7.81
CA MET A 71 11.66 -7.15 -7.65
C MET A 71 12.83 -7.88 -8.27
#